data_AF-A0AAV4CKR2-F1
#
_entry.id   AF-A0AAV4CKR2-F1
#
_cell.length_a   1.000
_cell.length_b   1.000
_cell.length_c   1.000
_cell.angle_alpha   90.00
_cell.angle_beta   90.00
_cell.angle_gamma   90.00
#
_symmetry.space_group_name_H-M   'P 1'
#
loop_
_entity.id
_entity.type
_entity.pdbx_description
1 polymer ?
#
loop_
_entity_poly.entity_id
_entity_poly.type
_entity_poly.pdbx_seq_one_letter_code
_entity_poly.pdbx_strand_id
1 'polypeptide(L)' 'MDTLRKQMRKLKKQIRAASSEETNGLLVIWRQLKARHSALSRAESARKKRSQKRRSQERFIRDPFQFARQLFQ' A
#
# COMPACT_ATOMS: atom_id res chain seq x y z
N MET A 1 -7.91 -2.16 2.10
CA MET A 1 -7.31 -0.80 2.02
C MET A 1 -8.33 0.33 1.97
N ASP A 2 -9.45 0.17 1.26
CA ASP A 2 -10.42 1.26 1.08
C ASP A 2 -11.15 1.69 2.35
N THR A 3 -11.40 0.76 3.27
CA THR A 3 -11.98 1.06 4.60
C THR A 3 -11.09 2.00 5.41
N LEU A 4 -9.78 1.72 5.48
CA LEU A 4 -8.78 2.57 6.13
C LEU A 4 -8.68 3.96 5.49
N ARG A 5 -8.72 4.03 4.15
CA ARG A 5 -8.73 5.32 3.43
C ARG A 5 -10.00 6.14 3.72
N LYS A 6 -11.17 5.49 3.77
CA LYS A 6 -12.44 6.13 4.16
C LYS A 6 -12.39 6.64 5.60
N GLN A 7 -11.86 5.84 6.54
CA GLN A 7 -11.68 6.25 7.94
C GLN A 7 -10.75 7.46 8.06
N MET A 8 -9.59 7.44 7.40
CA MET A 8 -8.66 8.59 7.40
C MET A 8 -9.29 9.86 6.81
N ARG A 9 -10.11 9.74 5.75
CA ARG A 9 -10.84 10.88 5.16
C ARG A 9 -11.89 11.43 6.13
N LYS A 10 -12.65 10.55 6.80
CA LYS A 10 -13.63 10.96 7.82
C LYS A 10 -12.94 11.67 8.99
N LEU A 11 -11.83 11.12 9.47
CA LEU A 11 -11.05 11.70 10.56
C LEU A 11 -10.49 13.08 10.19
N LYS A 12 -10.03 13.26 8.94
CA LYS A 12 -9.60 14.58 8.44
C LYS A 12 -10.71 15.62 8.42
N LYS A 13 -11.96 15.19 8.16
CA LYS A 13 -13.14 16.08 8.25
C LYS A 13 -13.43 16.45 9.71
N GLN A 14 -13.34 15.48 10.63
CA GLN A 14 -13.51 15.71 12.06
C GLN A 14 -12.46 16.68 12.62
N ILE A 15 -11.18 16.51 12.25
CA ILE A 15 -10.10 17.44 12.64
C ILE A 15 -10.39 18.88 12.23
N ARG A 16 -11.00 19.10 11.06
CA ARG A 16 -11.34 20.45 10.58
C ARG A 16 -12.46 21.11 11.36
N ALA A 17 -13.30 20.33 12.02
CA ALA A 17 -14.46 20.81 12.77
C ALA A 17 -14.26 20.73 14.30
N ALA A 18 -13.13 20.20 14.75
CA ALA A 18 -12.83 19.96 16.16
C ALA A 18 -12.27 21.21 16.84
N SER A 19 -12.43 21.29 18.16
CA SER A 19 -11.76 22.33 18.96
C SER A 19 -10.23 22.13 18.95
N SER A 20 -9.48 23.14 19.38
CA SER A 20 -8.01 23.07 19.49
C SER A 20 -7.54 21.91 20.38
N GLU A 21 -8.27 21.62 21.45
CA GLU A 21 -7.98 20.56 22.41
C GLU A 21 -8.23 19.17 21.80
N GLU A 22 -9.36 18.99 21.11
CA GLU A 22 -9.72 17.73 20.44
C GLU A 22 -8.83 17.43 19.22
N THR A 23 -8.36 18.49 18.54
CA THR A 23 -7.51 18.40 17.35
C THR A 23 -6.24 17.60 17.64
N ASN A 24 -5.61 17.79 18.80
CA ASN A 24 -4.40 17.07 19.18
C ASN A 24 -4.65 15.56 19.30
N GLY A 25 -5.73 15.15 19.97
CA GLY A 25 -6.12 13.74 20.08
C GLY A 25 -6.42 13.12 18.71
N LEU A 26 -7.17 13.83 17.86
CA LEU A 26 -7.50 13.36 16.51
C LEU A 26 -6.26 13.26 15.61
N LEU A 27 -5.28 14.16 15.75
CA LEU A 27 -4.02 14.08 15.00
C LEU A 27 -3.19 12.85 15.40
N VAL A 28 -3.18 12.47 16.68
CA VAL A 28 -2.51 11.24 17.13
C VAL A 28 -3.15 10.02 16.48
N ILE A 29 -4.48 9.91 16.53
CA ILE A 29 -5.23 8.83 15.89
C ILE A 29 -4.96 8.79 14.38
N TRP A 30 -4.92 9.97 13.74
CA TRP A 30 -4.61 10.09 12.31
C TRP A 30 -3.24 9.54 11.96
N ARG A 31 -2.20 9.89 12.75
CA ARG A 31 -0.83 9.41 12.54
C ARG A 31 -0.74 7.89 12.69
N GLN A 32 -1.41 7.32 13.69
CA GLN A 32 -1.46 5.88 13.89
C GLN A 32 -2.12 5.16 12.70
N LEU A 33 -3.26 5.66 12.22
CA LEU A 33 -3.93 5.13 11.03
C LEU A 33 -3.04 5.22 9.78
N LYS A 34 -2.34 6.35 9.59
CA LYS A 34 -1.39 6.54 8.48
C LYS A 34 -0.24 5.54 8.55
N ALA A 35 0.34 5.32 9.74
CA ALA A 35 1.41 4.36 9.95
C ALA A 35 0.96 2.92 9.62
N ARG A 36 -0.22 2.52 10.10
CA ARG A 36 -0.84 1.22 9.79
C ARG A 36 -1.08 1.04 8.29
N HIS A 37 -1.66 2.03 7.62
CA HIS A 37 -1.87 1.99 6.17
C HIS A 37 -0.53 1.85 5.41
N SER A 38 0.50 2.59 5.80
CA SER A 38 1.83 2.50 5.17
C SER A 38 2.46 1.13 5.36
N ALA A 39 2.39 0.56 6.57
CA ALA A 39 2.90 -0.78 6.85
C ALA A 39 2.21 -1.85 5.99
N LEU A 40 0.86 -1.82 5.93
CA LEU A 40 0.08 -2.74 5.10
C LEU A 40 0.41 -2.57 3.61
N SER A 41 0.52 -1.33 3.15
CA SER A 41 0.82 -1.06 1.73
C SER A 41 2.19 -1.58 1.34
N ARG A 42 3.20 -1.41 2.21
CA ARG A 42 4.55 -1.97 1.99
C ARG A 42 4.52 -3.49 1.95
N ALA A 43 3.79 -4.13 2.87
CA ALA A 43 3.65 -5.59 2.90
C ALA A 43 2.97 -6.14 1.63
N GLU A 44 1.90 -5.49 1.17
CA GLU A 44 1.22 -5.84 -0.08
C GLU A 44 2.14 -5.68 -1.30
N SER A 45 2.85 -4.55 -1.41
CA SER A 45 3.81 -4.31 -2.49
C SER A 45 4.93 -5.36 -2.47
N ALA A 46 5.48 -5.69 -1.30
CA ALA A 46 6.49 -6.73 -1.17
C ALA A 46 5.97 -8.11 -1.57
N ARG A 47 4.71 -8.45 -1.24
CA ARG A 47 4.05 -9.68 -1.69
C ARG A 47 3.91 -9.70 -3.21
N LYS A 48 3.41 -8.61 -3.80
CA LYS A 48 3.24 -8.48 -5.27
C LYS A 48 4.57 -8.62 -5.99
N LYS A 49 5.62 -7.94 -5.52
CA LYS A 49 6.98 -8.05 -6.08
C LYS A 49 7.52 -9.48 -6.02
N ARG A 50 7.34 -10.17 -4.88
CA ARG A 50 7.71 -11.58 -4.74
C ARG A 50 6.95 -12.48 -5.70
N SER A 51 5.64 -12.29 -5.83
CA SER A 51 4.80 -13.05 -6.76
C SER A 51 5.21 -12.80 -8.23
N GLN A 52 5.49 -11.56 -8.61
CA GLN A 52 5.94 -11.21 -9.95
C GLN A 52 7.31 -11.82 -10.25
N LYS A 53 8.26 -11.75 -9.31
CA LYS A 53 9.57 -12.39 -9.45
C LYS A 53 9.42 -13.90 -9.68
N ARG A 54 8.60 -14.57 -8.87
CA ARG A 54 8.33 -16.01 -9.01
C ARG A 54 7.72 -16.34 -10.38
N ARG A 55 6.69 -15.60 -10.81
CA ARG A 55 6.08 -15.78 -12.14
C ARG A 55 7.09 -15.56 -13.27
N SER A 56 7.97 -14.58 -13.13
CA SER A 56 9.03 -14.32 -14.11
C SER A 56 10.03 -15.47 -14.18
N GLN A 57 10.43 -16.02 -13.03
CA GLN A 57 11.32 -17.19 -12.97
C GLN A 57 10.65 -18.42 -13.58
N GLU A 58 9.38 -18.68 -13.26
CA GLU A 58 8.61 -19.78 -13.84
C GLU A 58 8.49 -19.66 -15.36
N ARG A 59 8.27 -18.44 -15.89
CA ARG A 59 8.24 -18.20 -17.34
C ARG A 59 9.59 -18.45 -18.00
N PHE A 60 10.66 -17.96 -17.40
CA PHE A 60 12.02 -18.18 -17.92
C PHE A 60 12.38 -19.67 -17.94
N ILE A 61 12.09 -20.41 -16.86
CA ILE A 61 12.36 -21.85 -16.79
C ILE A 61 11.53 -22.62 -17.84
N ARG A 62 10.28 -22.23 -18.06
CA ARG A 62 9.38 -22.91 -19.00
C ARG A 62 9.78 -22.69 -20.46
N ASP A 63 10.15 -21.46 -20.84
CA ASP A 63 10.58 -21.11 -22.19
C ASP A 63 11.63 -19.98 -22.15
N PRO A 64 12.92 -20.32 -22.04
CA PRO A 64 13.98 -19.33 -21.92
C PRO A 64 14.13 -18.45 -23.17
N PHE A 65 13.94 -19.02 -24.36
CA PHE A 65 14.16 -18.33 -25.63
C PHE A 65 13.02 -17.34 -25.93
N GLN A 66 11.76 -17.75 -25.72
CA GLN A 66 10.63 -16.83 -25.85
C GLN A 66 10.68 -15.74 -24.78
N PHE A 67 11.06 -16.08 -23.55
CA PHE A 67 11.26 -15.10 -22.48
C PHE A 67 12.34 -14.07 -22.84
N ALA A 68 13.50 -14.52 -23.32
CA ALA A 68 14.57 -13.63 -23.77
C ALA A 68 14.11 -12.72 -24.92
N ARG A 69 13.35 -13.25 -25.87
CA ARG A 69 12.79 -12.45 -26.99
C ARG A 69 11.85 -11.34 -26.49
N GLN A 70 11.07 -11.59 -25.44
CA GLN A 70 10.20 -10.57 -24.81
C GLN A 70 10.97 -9.47 -24.08
N LEU A 71 12.25 -9.64 -23.75
CA LEU A 71 13.06 -8.60 -23.09
C LEU A 71 13.53 -7.51 -24.05
N PHE A 72 13.53 -7.77 -25.36
CA PHE A 72 14.05 -6.88 -26.40
C PHE A 72 12.95 -6.32 -27.32
N GLN A 73 11.68 -6.55 -26.99
CA GLN A 73 10.50 -5.95 -27.63
C GLN A 73 9.96 -4.83 -26.74
#